data_AF-A0A8R1IJA3-F1
#
_entry.id   AF-A0A8R1IJA3-F1
#
_cell.length_a   1.000
_cell.length_b   1.000
_cell.length_c   1.000
_cell.angle_alpha   90.00
_cell.angle_beta   90.00
_cell.angle_gamma   90.00
#
_symmetry.space_group_name_H-M   'P 1'
#
loop_
_entity.id
_entity.type
_entity.pdbx_description
1 polymer ?
#
loop_
_entity_poly.entity_id
_entity_poly.type
_entity_poly.pdbx_seq_one_letter_code
_entity_poly.pdbx_strand_id
1 'polypeptide(L)'
;MFDQCLAEGKANVFDFVSSLRRQRNLMVQSVEQYVFIYKALAEWHMYGYTDMDVRQFDEHYVRMTTTEPGGTSRDRAVSFNQSSNGSISPRVVIVSSRESVALSSQSHVETGLEEEFRRLERNLSAPLSTTFAAKDENLLKNRYEAAVPFDKYRVILPPTIGHTDSTYINASHIRGYFYDYISAQDPVSASTVFDFWRMIADQQVTTVVMLSNEEDWSDSEK
;
A
#
# COMPACT_ATOMS: atom_id res chain seq x y z
N MET A 1 15.23 -0.68 -20.03
CA MET A 1 15.18 -1.97 -19.30
C MET A 1 13.81 -2.61 -19.36
N PHE A 2 12.71 -1.86 -19.19
CA PHE A 2 11.37 -2.41 -19.43
C PHE A 2 11.26 -3.04 -20.82
N ASP A 3 11.79 -2.39 -21.87
CA ASP A 3 11.85 -2.98 -23.21
C ASP A 3 12.62 -4.31 -23.27
N GLN A 4 13.67 -4.46 -22.47
CA GLN A 4 14.43 -5.72 -22.39
C GLN A 4 13.60 -6.80 -21.69
N CYS A 5 12.91 -6.46 -20.60
CA CYS A 5 11.96 -7.37 -19.97
C CYS A 5 10.84 -7.78 -20.93
N LEU A 6 10.32 -6.81 -21.71
CA LEU A 6 9.25 -7.00 -22.71
C LEU A 6 9.69 -7.83 -23.91
N ALA A 7 10.99 -7.90 -24.22
CA ALA A 7 11.52 -8.65 -25.37
C ALA A 7 12.12 -10.01 -24.99
N GLU A 8 12.75 -10.12 -23.82
CA GLU A 8 13.55 -11.29 -23.43
C GLU A 8 13.01 -12.02 -22.18
N GLY A 9 12.02 -11.45 -21.47
CA GLY A 9 11.54 -11.96 -20.18
C GLY A 9 12.57 -11.87 -19.05
N LYS A 10 13.69 -11.16 -19.26
CA LYS A 10 14.78 -10.97 -18.30
C LYS A 10 15.34 -9.56 -18.41
N ALA A 11 15.91 -9.06 -17.31
CA ALA A 11 16.69 -7.82 -17.30
C ALA A 11 18.04 -8.06 -16.63
N ASN A 12 19.10 -7.52 -17.25
CA ASN A 12 20.43 -7.54 -16.68
C ASN A 12 20.81 -6.12 -16.24
N VAL A 13 20.53 -5.82 -14.97
CA VAL A 13 20.76 -4.48 -14.41
C VAL A 13 22.26 -4.14 -14.39
N PHE A 14 23.10 -5.10 -14.05
CA PHE A 14 24.54 -4.91 -13.93
C PHE A 14 25.19 -4.50 -15.24
N ASP A 15 24.94 -5.25 -16.32
CA ASP A 15 25.57 -4.99 -17.62
C ASP A 15 25.08 -3.67 -18.23
N PHE A 16 23.81 -3.33 -18.00
CA PHE A 16 23.25 -2.07 -18.46
C PHE A 16 23.81 -0.87 -17.71
N VAL A 17 23.89 -0.91 -16.37
CA VAL A 17 24.52 0.19 -15.61
C VAL A 17 26.00 0.30 -15.96
N SER A 18 26.68 -0.82 -16.20
CA SER A 18 28.06 -0.85 -16.68
C SER A 18 28.21 -0.22 -18.07
N SER A 19 27.27 -0.45 -19.00
CA SER A 19 27.28 0.18 -20.31
C SER A 19 27.01 1.69 -20.24
N LEU A 20 26.07 2.12 -19.38
CA LEU A 20 25.81 3.54 -19.12
C LEU A 20 27.07 4.24 -18.59
N ARG A 21 27.77 3.62 -17.64
CA ARG A 21 29.01 4.17 -17.07
C ARG A 21 30.16 4.27 -18.08
N ARG A 22 30.18 3.42 -19.11
CA ARG A 22 31.13 3.53 -20.23
C ARG A 22 30.86 4.76 -21.11
N GLN A 23 29.61 5.16 -21.27
CA GLN A 23 29.22 6.32 -22.08
C GLN A 23 29.33 7.63 -21.30
N ARG A 24 28.89 7.63 -20.03
CA ARG A 24 28.95 8.79 -19.14
C ARG A 24 29.36 8.32 -17.75
N ASN A 25 30.44 8.89 -17.24
CA ASN A 25 30.94 8.55 -15.90
C ASN A 25 29.87 8.84 -14.83
N LEU A 26 29.95 8.09 -13.73
CA LEU A 26 29.10 8.31 -12.54
C LEU A 26 27.58 8.21 -12.83
N MET A 27 27.16 7.38 -13.79
CA MET A 27 25.76 6.99 -13.92
C MET A 27 25.37 6.01 -12.79
N VAL A 28 24.25 6.28 -12.12
CA VAL A 28 23.74 5.55 -10.93
C VAL A 28 24.80 5.54 -9.82
N GLN A 29 24.84 6.58 -9.01
CA GLN A 29 25.97 6.86 -8.09
C GLN A 29 25.78 6.22 -6.72
N SER A 30 24.53 6.13 -6.24
CA SER A 30 24.24 5.60 -4.91
C SER A 30 23.74 4.16 -4.96
N VAL A 31 23.99 3.42 -3.88
CA VAL A 31 23.43 2.08 -3.67
C VAL A 31 21.89 2.16 -3.66
N GLU A 32 21.32 3.20 -3.09
CA GLU A 32 19.86 3.41 -3.07
C GLU A 32 19.27 3.54 -4.47
N GLN A 33 19.92 4.29 -5.37
CA GLN A 33 19.51 4.40 -6.78
C GLN A 33 19.61 3.05 -7.49
N TYR A 34 20.67 2.29 -7.22
CA TYR A 34 20.85 0.95 -7.81
C TYR A 34 19.78 -0.03 -7.32
N VAL A 35 19.48 -0.04 -6.01
CA VAL A 35 18.40 -0.83 -5.41
C VAL A 35 17.04 -0.38 -5.95
N PHE A 36 16.83 0.92 -6.16
CA PHE A 36 15.59 1.45 -6.74
C PHE A 36 15.31 0.88 -8.13
N ILE A 37 16.33 0.68 -8.97
CA ILE A 37 16.15 0.04 -10.29
C ILE A 37 15.59 -1.38 -10.15
N TYR A 38 16.12 -2.17 -9.21
CA TYR A 38 15.59 -3.52 -8.95
C TYR A 38 14.16 -3.47 -8.41
N LYS A 39 13.87 -2.55 -7.48
CA LYS A 39 12.51 -2.36 -6.94
C LYS A 39 11.51 -1.99 -8.03
N ALA A 40 11.84 -1.03 -8.89
CA ALA A 40 10.99 -0.61 -10.00
C ALA A 40 10.72 -1.75 -11.01
N LEU A 41 11.73 -2.55 -11.33
CA LEU A 41 11.56 -3.72 -12.20
C LEU A 41 10.72 -4.81 -11.55
N ALA A 42 10.91 -5.07 -10.25
CA ALA A 42 10.13 -6.03 -9.50
C ALA A 42 8.66 -5.59 -9.38
N GLU A 43 8.41 -4.32 -9.09
CA GLU A 43 7.06 -3.74 -9.01
C GLU A 43 6.33 -3.86 -10.34
N TRP A 44 6.98 -3.44 -11.43
CA TRP A 44 6.43 -3.60 -12.78
C TRP A 44 6.15 -5.07 -13.13
N HIS A 45 7.02 -6.00 -12.73
CA HIS A 45 6.79 -7.43 -12.95
C HIS A 45 5.62 -8.00 -12.12
N MET A 46 5.38 -7.45 -10.93
CA MET A 46 4.33 -7.92 -10.02
C MET A 46 2.94 -7.41 -10.37
N TYR A 47 2.84 -6.14 -10.78
CA TYR A 47 1.57 -5.45 -11.02
C TYR A 47 1.25 -5.22 -12.50
N GLY A 48 2.28 -5.04 -13.33
CA GLY A 48 2.10 -4.70 -14.75
C GLY A 48 1.52 -3.31 -14.93
N TYR A 49 0.76 -3.13 -16.01
CA TYR A 49 0.04 -1.89 -16.31
C TYR A 49 -1.41 -2.03 -15.84
N THR A 50 -1.78 -1.25 -14.83
CA THR A 50 -3.14 -1.21 -14.26
C THR A 50 -3.89 0.09 -14.60
N ASP A 51 -3.24 1.02 -15.31
CA ASP A 51 -3.89 2.24 -15.80
C ASP A 51 -4.86 1.92 -16.94
N MET A 52 -5.98 2.66 -16.98
CA MET A 52 -7.06 2.42 -17.92
C MET A 52 -7.69 3.72 -18.43
N ASP A 53 -8.05 3.74 -19.71
CA ASP A 53 -8.89 4.80 -20.29
C ASP A 53 -10.35 4.60 -19.89
N VAL A 54 -11.05 5.68 -19.55
CA VAL A 54 -12.46 5.65 -19.10
C VAL A 54 -13.39 4.91 -20.07
N ARG A 55 -13.11 4.98 -21.38
CA ARG A 55 -13.92 4.29 -22.41
C ARG A 55 -13.88 2.77 -22.30
N GLN A 56 -12.85 2.22 -21.66
CA GLN A 56 -12.65 0.78 -21.49
C GLN A 56 -13.14 0.26 -20.13
N PHE A 57 -13.57 1.17 -19.24
CA PHE A 57 -13.92 0.83 -17.86
C PHE A 57 -15.08 -0.17 -17.78
N ASP A 58 -16.14 0.01 -18.57
CA ASP A 58 -17.32 -0.86 -18.51
C ASP A 58 -16.98 -2.30 -18.88
N GLU A 59 -16.21 -2.50 -19.97
CA GLU A 59 -15.76 -3.82 -20.41
C GLU A 59 -14.82 -4.47 -19.38
N HIS A 60 -13.93 -3.68 -18.77
CA HIS A 60 -13.05 -4.15 -17.73
C HIS A 60 -13.80 -4.55 -16.46
N TYR A 61 -14.75 -3.74 -16.00
CA TYR A 61 -15.55 -4.02 -14.80
C TYR A 61 -16.37 -5.31 -14.95
N VAL A 62 -16.98 -5.53 -16.13
CA VAL A 62 -17.67 -6.79 -16.42
C VAL A 62 -16.68 -7.95 -16.37
N ARG A 63 -15.50 -7.83 -17.00
CA ARG A 63 -14.46 -8.87 -16.97
C ARG A 63 -13.99 -9.20 -15.54
N MET A 64 -13.91 -8.18 -14.68
CA MET A 64 -13.44 -8.31 -13.31
C MET A 64 -14.49 -8.91 -12.36
N THR A 65 -15.78 -8.76 -12.68
CA THR A 65 -16.88 -9.25 -11.84
C THR A 65 -17.40 -10.63 -12.27
N THR A 66 -17.20 -11.03 -13.53
CA THR A 66 -17.63 -12.34 -14.03
C THR A 66 -16.72 -13.47 -13.59
N THR A 67 -17.28 -14.48 -12.92
CA THR A 67 -16.64 -15.76 -12.58
C THR A 67 -16.73 -16.76 -13.74
N GLU A 68 -16.24 -16.41 -14.93
CA GLU A 68 -16.28 -17.33 -16.07
C GLU A 68 -15.36 -18.55 -15.85
N PRO A 69 -15.87 -19.81 -15.80
CA PRO A 69 -15.05 -21.01 -15.55
C PRO A 69 -14.17 -21.45 -16.74
N GLY A 70 -14.12 -20.69 -17.82
CA GLY A 70 -13.48 -21.08 -19.07
C GLY A 70 -12.81 -19.96 -19.86
N GLY A 71 -12.79 -18.74 -19.32
CA GLY A 71 -12.01 -17.64 -19.89
C GLY A 71 -10.54 -17.93 -19.66
N THR A 72 -9.83 -18.41 -20.67
CA THR A 72 -8.37 -18.47 -20.63
C THR A 72 -7.86 -17.09 -20.23
N SER A 73 -7.43 -16.96 -18.98
CA SER A 73 -6.78 -15.76 -18.46
C SER A 73 -5.43 -15.63 -19.17
N ARG A 74 -5.52 -15.11 -20.39
CA ARG A 74 -4.42 -14.64 -21.23
C ARG A 74 -4.49 -13.12 -21.31
N ASP A 75 -4.91 -12.46 -20.23
CA ASP A 75 -4.41 -11.12 -19.95
C ASP A 75 -3.00 -11.25 -19.36
N ARG A 76 -2.10 -11.86 -20.13
CA ARG A 76 -0.74 -11.36 -20.12
C ARG A 76 -0.83 -10.05 -20.87
N ALA A 77 -0.67 -8.93 -20.15
CA ALA A 77 0.21 -7.93 -20.69
C ALA A 77 1.48 -8.70 -21.15
N VAL A 78 1.62 -8.85 -22.46
CA VAL A 78 2.63 -9.62 -23.22
C VAL A 78 2.48 -11.15 -23.24
N SER A 79 1.82 -11.67 -24.29
CA SER A 79 1.95 -13.08 -24.70
C SER A 79 3.40 -13.42 -25.06
N PHE A 80 4.06 -14.25 -24.24
CA PHE A 80 5.35 -14.88 -24.56
C PHE A 80 5.18 -16.39 -24.74
N ASN A 81 5.36 -16.87 -25.96
CA ASN A 81 5.32 -18.29 -26.26
C ASN A 81 6.71 -18.93 -26.09
N GLN A 82 6.73 -20.00 -25.28
CA GLN A 82 7.60 -21.20 -25.27
C GLN A 82 9.03 -21.22 -24.67
N SER A 83 9.13 -22.14 -23.69
CA SER A 83 10.05 -23.28 -23.55
C SER A 83 11.55 -23.06 -23.31
N SER A 84 11.99 -23.30 -22.07
CA SER A 84 13.24 -24.05 -21.81
C SER A 84 13.36 -24.50 -20.35
N ASN A 85 13.68 -25.79 -20.17
CA ASN A 85 14.07 -26.44 -18.91
C ASN A 85 15.19 -25.70 -18.19
N GLY A 86 15.08 -25.53 -16.88
CA GLY A 86 16.18 -25.07 -16.03
C GLY A 86 15.72 -24.73 -14.61
N SER A 87 15.85 -25.71 -13.71
CA SER A 87 15.77 -25.54 -12.26
C SER A 87 16.71 -24.44 -11.78
N ILE A 88 16.22 -23.51 -10.95
CA ILE A 88 16.79 -23.02 -9.67
C ILE A 88 15.84 -21.93 -9.14
N SER A 89 15.10 -22.24 -8.06
CA SER A 89 14.33 -21.24 -7.30
C SER A 89 15.22 -20.57 -6.24
N PRO A 90 15.30 -19.24 -6.15
CA PRO A 90 15.64 -18.58 -4.91
C PRO A 90 14.35 -18.38 -4.09
N ARG A 91 14.25 -19.09 -2.96
CA ARG A 91 13.22 -18.86 -1.94
C ARG A 91 13.42 -17.48 -1.31
N VAL A 92 12.56 -16.53 -1.63
CA VAL A 92 12.33 -15.36 -0.77
C VAL A 92 11.29 -15.80 0.26
N VAL A 93 11.71 -15.88 1.52
CA VAL A 93 10.82 -16.19 2.65
C VAL A 93 10.06 -14.91 3.00
N ILE A 94 8.78 -14.86 2.64
CA ILE A 94 7.87 -13.82 3.10
C ILE A 94 7.31 -14.29 4.44
N VAL A 95 7.68 -13.60 5.51
CA VAL A 95 7.08 -13.78 6.84
C VAL A 95 5.70 -13.12 6.80
N SER A 96 4.68 -13.92 6.54
CA SER A 96 3.28 -13.52 6.69
C SER A 96 2.94 -13.45 8.17
N SER A 97 3.13 -12.29 8.79
CA SER A 97 2.59 -12.02 10.12
C SER A 97 1.16 -11.53 9.99
N ARG A 98 0.25 -12.48 9.73
CA ARG A 98 -1.16 -12.46 10.14
C ARG A 98 -1.75 -13.81 9.76
N GLU A 99 -2.29 -14.49 10.76
CA GLU A 99 -3.01 -15.75 10.60
C GLU A 99 -4.22 -15.49 9.71
N SER A 100 -4.08 -15.76 8.42
CA SER A 100 -5.20 -15.92 7.52
C SER A 100 -5.95 -17.16 7.97
N VAL A 101 -7.08 -16.92 8.65
CA VAL A 101 -8.06 -17.91 9.07
C VAL A 101 -8.52 -18.69 7.82
N ALA A 102 -7.89 -19.83 7.58
CA ALA A 102 -8.31 -20.79 6.57
C ALA A 102 -9.51 -21.58 7.11
N LEU A 103 -10.69 -20.99 7.02
CA LEU A 103 -11.98 -21.66 7.24
C LEU A 103 -12.90 -21.38 6.05
N SER A 104 -12.78 -22.21 5.00
CA SER A 104 -13.91 -22.97 4.45
C SER A 104 -13.53 -23.65 3.14
N SER A 105 -13.73 -24.95 3.13
CA SER A 105 -13.75 -25.82 1.97
C SER A 105 -15.04 -25.61 1.18
N GLN A 106 -15.04 -24.66 0.24
CA GLN A 106 -15.93 -24.56 -0.92
C GLN A 106 -15.12 -23.94 -2.07
N SER A 107 -15.21 -24.51 -3.28
CA SER A 107 -14.51 -24.02 -4.47
C SER A 107 -15.11 -22.71 -4.96
N HIS A 108 -14.83 -21.62 -4.25
CA HIS A 108 -15.17 -20.28 -4.72
C HIS A 108 -14.29 -19.97 -5.94
N VAL A 109 -14.92 -19.81 -7.11
CA VAL A 109 -14.21 -19.29 -8.28
C VAL A 109 -13.99 -17.81 -8.02
N GLU A 110 -12.74 -17.46 -7.78
CA GLU A 110 -12.35 -16.09 -7.49
C GLU A 110 -12.58 -15.19 -8.71
N THR A 111 -13.18 -14.03 -8.46
CA THR A 111 -13.38 -12.97 -9.45
C THR A 111 -12.05 -12.29 -9.80
N GLY A 112 -11.98 -11.63 -10.95
CA GLY A 112 -10.82 -10.80 -11.28
C GLY A 112 -10.57 -9.71 -10.23
N LEU A 113 -11.64 -9.17 -9.64
CA LEU A 113 -11.56 -8.16 -8.58
C LEU A 113 -10.91 -8.69 -7.30
N GLU A 114 -11.28 -9.87 -6.84
CA GLU A 114 -10.67 -10.50 -5.65
C GLU A 114 -9.18 -10.82 -5.89
N GLU A 115 -8.84 -11.29 -7.09
CA GLU A 115 -7.45 -11.56 -7.45
C GLU A 115 -6.61 -10.27 -7.48
N GLU A 116 -7.13 -9.18 -8.05
CA GLU A 116 -6.43 -7.89 -8.01
C GLU A 116 -6.33 -7.32 -6.59
N PHE A 117 -7.38 -7.47 -5.79
CA PHE A 117 -7.36 -7.06 -4.38
C PHE A 117 -6.27 -7.80 -3.60
N ARG A 118 -6.12 -9.12 -3.80
CA ARG A 118 -5.04 -9.90 -3.15
C ARG A 118 -3.66 -9.42 -3.56
N ARG A 119 -3.48 -8.91 -4.78
CA ARG A 119 -2.18 -8.37 -5.22
C ARG A 119 -1.77 -7.14 -4.41
N LEU A 120 -2.71 -6.36 -3.87
CA LEU A 120 -2.41 -5.21 -3.03
C LEU A 120 -1.62 -5.58 -1.77
N GLU A 121 -1.73 -6.82 -1.29
CA GLU A 121 -0.96 -7.32 -0.15
C GLU A 121 0.53 -7.49 -0.46
N ARG A 122 0.92 -7.49 -1.74
CA ARG A 122 2.29 -7.78 -2.18
C ARG A 122 3.20 -6.54 -2.09
N ASN A 123 3.48 -6.06 -0.90
CA ASN A 123 4.31 -4.86 -0.71
C ASN A 123 5.82 -5.15 -0.79
N LEU A 124 6.53 -4.46 -1.69
CA LEU A 124 8.01 -4.52 -1.82
C LEU A 124 8.74 -3.55 -0.88
N SER A 125 8.00 -2.69 -0.18
CA SER A 125 8.53 -1.72 0.77
C SER A 125 8.85 -2.39 2.11
N ALA A 126 9.82 -1.82 2.82
CA ALA A 126 10.06 -2.21 4.20
C ALA A 126 8.82 -1.92 5.05
N PRO A 127 8.50 -2.76 6.04
CA PRO A 127 7.45 -2.48 7.00
C PRO A 127 7.66 -1.11 7.65
N LEU A 128 6.60 -0.30 7.68
CA LEU A 128 6.61 0.99 8.34
C LEU A 128 6.34 0.78 9.83
N SER A 129 6.98 1.58 10.68
CA SER A 129 6.86 1.49 12.13
C SER A 129 5.61 2.22 12.64
N THR A 130 5.09 1.76 13.78
CA THR A 130 3.92 2.32 14.49
C THR A 130 4.24 2.56 15.98
N THR A 131 5.51 2.84 16.28
CA THR A 131 6.03 2.89 17.66
C THR A 131 5.36 3.96 18.53
N PHE A 132 4.93 5.09 17.94
CA PHE A 132 4.24 6.14 18.69
C PHE A 132 2.83 5.73 19.10
N ALA A 133 2.12 5.02 18.22
CA ALA A 133 0.78 4.52 18.50
C ALA A 133 0.78 3.42 19.56
N ALA A 134 1.85 2.62 19.60
CA ALA A 134 2.03 1.50 20.54
C ALA A 134 2.50 1.90 21.96
N LYS A 135 2.66 3.20 22.25
CA LYS A 135 3.00 3.66 23.61
C LYS A 135 1.81 3.50 24.55
N ASP A 136 2.06 3.08 25.79
CA ASP A 136 1.02 2.88 26.82
C ASP A 136 0.07 4.08 26.99
N GLU A 137 0.62 5.30 26.93
CA GLU A 137 -0.14 6.56 27.03
C GLU A 137 -1.09 6.82 25.83
N ASN A 138 -0.85 6.16 24.69
CA ASN A 138 -1.59 6.37 23.44
C ASN A 138 -2.53 5.20 23.09
N LEU A 139 -2.41 4.04 23.75
CA LEU A 139 -3.24 2.87 23.45
C LEU A 139 -4.74 3.20 23.51
N LEU A 140 -5.16 3.92 24.57
CA LEU A 140 -6.55 4.33 24.78
C LEU A 140 -7.02 5.46 23.84
N LYS A 141 -6.13 6.00 23.00
CA LYS A 141 -6.46 7.02 21.99
C LYS A 141 -6.76 6.40 20.62
N ASN A 142 -6.57 5.09 20.47
CA ASN A 142 -6.83 4.34 19.23
C ASN A 142 -8.15 3.58 19.35
N ARG A 143 -8.99 3.63 18.32
CA ARG A 143 -10.21 2.80 18.23
C ARG A 143 -9.89 1.33 17.94
N TYR A 144 -8.89 1.08 17.08
CA TYR A 144 -8.45 -0.28 16.75
C TYR A 144 -6.92 -0.36 16.73
N GLU A 145 -6.36 -1.38 17.37
CA GLU A 145 -4.90 -1.62 17.38
C GLU A 145 -4.34 -1.88 15.97
N ALA A 146 -5.16 -2.48 15.09
CA ALA A 146 -4.78 -2.79 13.73
C ALA A 146 -4.79 -1.58 12.78
N ALA A 147 -5.41 -0.47 13.17
CA ALA A 147 -5.64 0.71 12.33
C ALA A 147 -5.07 1.96 13.02
N VAL A 148 -3.73 2.04 13.05
CA VAL A 148 -2.97 3.12 13.67
C VAL A 148 -2.05 3.80 12.65
N PRO A 149 -1.66 5.07 12.86
CA PRO A 149 -0.86 5.78 11.88
C PRO A 149 0.58 5.26 11.89
N PHE A 150 1.18 5.18 10.71
CA PHE A 150 2.61 4.94 10.60
C PHE A 150 3.40 6.15 11.10
N ASP A 151 4.51 5.92 11.81
CA ASP A 151 5.33 6.97 12.44
C ASP A 151 5.78 8.05 11.44
N LYS A 152 6.02 7.64 10.19
CA LYS A 152 6.45 8.52 9.10
C LYS A 152 5.37 9.51 8.63
N TYR A 153 4.09 9.12 8.72
CA TYR A 153 2.98 9.87 8.13
C TYR A 153 1.98 10.37 9.18
N ARG A 154 2.21 10.09 10.47
CA ARG A 154 1.32 10.54 11.55
C ARG A 154 1.23 12.06 11.61
N VAL A 155 0.06 12.56 11.99
CA VAL A 155 -0.11 13.95 12.38
C VAL A 155 0.51 14.15 13.78
N ILE A 156 1.22 15.27 13.98
CA ILE A 156 1.88 15.58 15.24
C ILE A 156 1.24 16.84 15.82
N LEU A 157 0.59 16.71 16.99
CA LEU A 157 -0.02 17.85 17.64
C LEU A 157 1.03 18.72 18.37
N PRO A 158 0.86 20.05 18.40
CA PRO A 158 1.71 20.93 19.19
C PRO A 158 1.67 20.55 20.68
N PRO A 159 2.80 20.39 21.38
CA PRO A 159 2.79 19.95 22.78
C PRO A 159 2.05 20.93 23.69
N THR A 160 1.22 20.43 24.60
CA THR A 160 0.59 21.24 25.64
C THR A 160 1.40 21.22 26.93
N ILE A 161 1.53 22.38 27.58
CA ILE A 161 2.28 22.54 28.83
C ILE A 161 1.69 21.61 29.90
N GLY A 162 2.53 20.76 30.50
CA GLY A 162 2.14 19.85 31.59
C GLY A 162 1.62 18.48 31.16
N HIS A 163 1.49 18.19 29.85
CA HIS A 163 1.00 16.90 29.35
C HIS A 163 1.99 16.27 28.36
N THR A 164 2.67 15.20 28.76
CA THR A 164 3.71 14.51 27.96
C THR A 164 3.14 13.70 26.80
N ASP A 165 1.88 13.28 26.89
CA ASP A 165 1.16 12.45 25.92
C ASP A 165 0.36 13.26 24.89
N SER A 166 0.48 14.59 24.91
CA SER A 166 -0.40 15.52 24.18
C SER A 166 -0.11 15.72 22.69
N THR A 167 0.89 15.01 22.16
CA THR A 167 1.38 15.18 20.78
C THR A 167 0.85 14.14 19.80
N TYR A 168 0.11 13.14 20.31
CA TYR A 168 -0.40 12.01 19.53
C TYR A 168 -1.90 12.14 19.26
N ILE A 169 -2.28 11.85 18.02
CA ILE A 169 -3.64 11.61 17.58
C ILE A 169 -3.59 10.50 16.52
N ASN A 170 -4.60 9.62 16.48
CA ASN A 170 -4.72 8.62 15.43
C ASN A 170 -5.21 9.27 14.12
N ALA A 171 -4.27 9.88 13.41
CA ALA A 171 -4.48 10.47 12.10
C ALA A 171 -3.18 10.39 11.28
N SER A 172 -3.33 10.25 9.95
CA SER A 172 -2.22 10.21 8.99
C SER A 172 -2.40 11.23 7.87
N HIS A 173 -1.31 11.85 7.45
CA HIS A 173 -1.25 12.59 6.19
C HIS A 173 -1.29 11.62 5.00
N ILE A 174 -2.23 11.87 4.09
CA ILE A 174 -2.36 11.13 2.83
C ILE A 174 -2.19 12.12 1.68
N ARG A 175 -1.27 11.80 0.78
CA ARG A 175 -1.09 12.58 -0.44
C ARG A 175 -2.19 12.25 -1.44
N GLY A 176 -2.96 13.24 -1.85
CA GLY A 176 -3.94 13.08 -2.92
C GLY A 176 -3.43 13.56 -4.27
N TYR A 177 -4.32 13.54 -5.27
CA TYR A 177 -4.01 14.03 -6.61
C TYR A 177 -4.00 15.56 -6.68
N PHE A 178 -5.09 16.21 -6.23
CA PHE A 178 -5.22 17.68 -6.19
C PHE A 178 -4.93 18.29 -4.83
N TYR A 179 -5.33 17.60 -3.76
CA TYR A 179 -5.24 18.07 -2.39
C TYR A 179 -4.60 17.00 -1.52
N ASP A 180 -3.88 17.43 -0.50
CA ASP A 180 -3.47 16.55 0.58
C ASP A 180 -4.62 16.37 1.56
N TYR A 181 -4.73 15.17 2.11
CA TYR A 181 -5.78 14.78 3.03
C TYR A 181 -5.19 14.41 4.39
N ILE A 182 -6.01 14.54 5.42
CA ILE A 182 -5.78 13.91 6.71
C ILE A 182 -6.84 12.81 6.85
N SER A 183 -6.39 11.57 6.96
CA SER A 183 -7.27 10.47 7.35
C SER A 183 -7.16 10.29 8.86
N ALA A 184 -8.27 10.50 9.56
CA ALA A 184 -8.37 10.37 11.00
C ALA A 184 -9.48 9.39 11.36
N GLN A 185 -9.32 8.70 12.49
CA GLN A 185 -10.46 7.98 13.09
C GLN A 185 -11.46 8.98 13.67
N ASP A 186 -12.68 8.50 13.91
CA ASP A 186 -13.61 9.20 14.80
C ASP A 186 -12.98 9.31 16.20
N PRO A 187 -13.08 10.49 16.87
CA PRO A 187 -12.68 10.64 18.26
C PRO A 187 -13.31 9.54 19.13
N VAL A 188 -12.65 9.07 20.19
CA VAL A 188 -13.14 7.94 21.02
C VAL A 188 -13.40 8.34 22.48
N SER A 189 -13.02 9.55 22.86
CA SER A 189 -13.12 10.05 24.24
C SER A 189 -13.15 11.57 24.25
N ALA A 190 -13.60 12.17 25.35
CA ALA A 190 -13.59 13.63 25.51
C ALA A 190 -12.19 14.24 25.28
N SER A 191 -11.13 13.53 25.67
CA SER A 191 -9.74 13.95 25.42
C SER A 191 -9.41 13.95 23.92
N THR A 192 -9.74 12.88 23.20
CA THR A 192 -9.47 12.80 21.75
C THR A 192 -10.37 13.72 20.91
N VAL A 193 -11.56 14.09 21.40
CA VAL A 193 -12.38 15.14 20.79
C VAL A 193 -11.66 16.49 20.86
N PHE A 194 -11.07 16.81 22.00
CA PHE A 194 -10.26 18.03 22.15
C PHE A 194 -9.03 18.00 21.25
N ASP A 195 -8.32 16.87 21.20
CA ASP A 195 -7.16 16.67 20.31
C ASP A 195 -7.54 16.77 18.83
N PHE A 196 -8.72 16.29 18.43
CA PHE A 196 -9.24 16.40 17.07
C PHE A 196 -9.47 17.85 16.66
N TRP A 197 -10.06 18.67 17.54
CA TRP A 197 -10.20 20.11 17.27
C TRP A 197 -8.87 20.86 17.28
N ARG A 198 -7.91 20.44 18.11
CA ARG A 198 -6.53 20.95 18.05
C ARG A 198 -5.88 20.65 16.71
N MET A 199 -6.06 19.42 16.20
CA MET A 199 -5.58 19.01 14.89
C MET A 199 -6.16 19.91 13.79
N ILE A 200 -7.49 20.09 13.77
CA ILE A 200 -8.18 20.91 12.77
C ILE A 200 -7.65 22.34 12.77
N ALA A 201 -7.51 22.94 13.96
CA ALA A 201 -7.03 24.31 14.10
C ALA A 201 -5.57 24.46 13.64
N ASP A 202 -4.70 23.56 14.08
CA ASP A 202 -3.26 23.57 13.78
C ASP A 202 -2.98 23.32 12.29
N GLN A 203 -3.67 22.34 11.70
CA GLN A 203 -3.53 21.97 10.29
C GLN A 203 -4.36 22.86 9.35
N GLN A 204 -5.04 23.87 9.91
CA GLN A 204 -5.89 24.82 9.18
C GLN A 204 -6.93 24.13 8.28
N VAL A 205 -7.52 23.04 8.77
CA VAL A 205 -8.53 22.27 8.04
C VAL A 205 -9.80 23.11 7.89
N THR A 206 -10.26 23.28 6.65
CA THR A 206 -11.47 24.07 6.33
C THR A 206 -12.70 23.22 6.04
N THR A 207 -12.52 21.93 5.74
CA THR A 207 -13.58 20.99 5.38
C THR A 207 -13.36 19.67 6.10
N VAL A 208 -14.39 19.18 6.78
CA VAL A 208 -14.40 17.87 7.43
C VAL A 208 -15.43 17.01 6.73
N VAL A 209 -15.05 15.79 6.37
CA VAL A 209 -15.94 14.79 5.76
C VAL A 209 -16.02 13.62 6.73
N MET A 210 -17.21 13.39 7.28
CA MET A 210 -17.51 12.24 8.13
C MET A 210 -18.15 11.15 7.26
N LEU A 211 -17.58 9.94 7.31
CA LEU A 211 -18.05 8.78 6.52
C LEU A 211 -18.82 7.76 7.36
N SER A 212 -18.87 7.94 8.68
CA SER A 212 -19.61 7.14 9.65
C SER A 212 -20.96 7.79 9.97
N ASN A 213 -21.90 6.98 10.47
CA ASN A 213 -23.13 7.47 11.09
C ASN A 213 -22.99 7.47 12.61
N GLU A 214 -23.79 8.31 13.28
CA GLU A 214 -23.83 8.35 14.75
C GLU A 214 -24.31 7.02 15.37
N GLU A 215 -25.09 6.24 14.63
CA GLU A 215 -25.61 4.93 15.06
C GLU A 215 -24.56 3.81 15.02
N ASP A 216 -23.46 3.99 14.27
CA ASP A 216 -22.39 3.00 14.17
C ASP A 216 -21.56 2.91 15.47
N TRP A 217 -21.79 3.84 16.41
CA TRP A 217 -21.12 3.88 17.69
C TRP A 217 -21.67 2.82 18.65
N SER A 218 -20.98 1.69 18.76
CA SER A 218 -21.21 0.76 19.87
C SER A 218 -20.23 1.01 21.01
N ASP A 219 -20.72 1.04 22.25
CA ASP A 219 -19.90 1.12 23.47
C ASP A 219 -18.88 -0.03 23.59
N SER A 220 -19.06 -1.08 22.78
CA SER A 220 -18.21 -2.26 22.68
C SER A 220 -17.00 -2.10 21.75
N GLU A 221 -16.86 -1.02 20.98
CA GLU A 221 -15.74 -0.82 20.03
C GLU A 221 -14.46 -0.24 20.69
N LYS A 222 -14.12 -0.73 21.89
CA LYS A 222 -12.77 -0.53 22.43
C LYS A 222 -11.80 -1.59 21.91
#